data_AF-A0A949VR11-F1
#
_entry.id   AF-A0A949VR11-F1
#
_cell.length_a   1.000
_cell.length_b   1.000
_cell.length_c   1.000
_cell.angle_alpha   90.00
_cell.angle_beta   90.00
_cell.angle_gamma   90.00
#
_symmetry.space_group_name_H-M   'P 1'
#
loop_
_entity.id
_entity.type
_entity.pdbx_description
1 polymer ?
#
loop_
_entity_poly.entity_id
_entity_poly.type
_entity_poly.pdbx_seq_one_letter_code
_entity_poly.pdbx_strand_id
1 'polypeptide(L)'
;MNAVGAPHAPGHPCLHFGTMSSAVFEIRWNRILRAREQGQEELTDFLGPRADLGPLVRLGLLRRRERNDEFQRYHGYVPTPKGSEFLLHIPEKELILVRQNRGAALMTALRKDPVPEAVFKPTFAEPTHDQFEMVRQMREQAGRDVWRVQRADHLRDRLMEGFMDFRTFTKRTGIGEGALLRHMLCTPRAEKSHERALGLAPTPSGERFLAVADPWELLLVKPGMELPLFERCDPMAAAYHCALP
;
A
#
# COMPACT_ATOMS: atom_id res chain seq x y z
N MET A 1 -5.87 -22.40 61.28
CA MET A 1 -5.40 -21.10 60.76
C MET A 1 -5.31 -21.24 59.25
N ASN A 2 -6.23 -20.60 58.54
CA ASN A 2 -6.38 -20.66 57.08
C ASN A 2 -5.64 -19.52 56.39
N ALA A 3 -5.27 -19.78 55.13
CA ALA A 3 -4.81 -18.86 54.08
C ALA A 3 -3.36 -18.32 54.26
N VAL A 4 -2.56 -18.11 53.22
CA VAL A 4 -2.88 -17.58 51.88
C VAL A 4 -1.85 -18.12 50.87
N GLY A 5 -2.35 -18.67 49.76
CA GLY A 5 -1.57 -18.99 48.56
C GLY A 5 -1.21 -17.72 47.80
N ALA A 6 0.03 -17.66 47.32
CA ALA A 6 0.53 -16.54 46.54
C ALA A 6 -0.21 -16.43 45.18
N PRO A 7 -0.54 -15.21 44.73
CA PRO A 7 -1.31 -15.00 43.51
C PRO A 7 -0.47 -15.25 42.26
N HIS A 8 -1.04 -16.03 41.34
CA HIS A 8 -0.63 -16.10 39.94
C HIS A 8 -0.57 -14.69 39.34
N ALA A 9 0.59 -14.34 38.78
CA ALA A 9 0.72 -13.13 37.97
C ALA A 9 -0.23 -13.23 36.75
N PRO A 10 -0.98 -12.16 36.43
CA PRO A 10 -1.89 -12.17 35.29
C PRO A 10 -1.09 -12.26 34.00
N GLY A 11 -1.55 -13.16 33.14
CA GLY A 11 -0.91 -13.50 31.87
C GLY A 11 -0.61 -12.29 31.01
N HIS A 12 0.50 -12.41 30.28
CA HIS A 12 0.73 -11.66 29.06
C HIS A 12 -0.57 -11.56 28.24
N PRO A 13 -0.90 -10.40 27.66
CA PRO A 13 -1.93 -10.36 26.62
C PRO A 13 -1.40 -11.20 25.46
N CYS A 14 -1.84 -12.45 25.40
CA CYS A 14 -1.77 -13.27 24.21
C CYS A 14 -2.31 -12.40 23.08
N LEU A 15 -1.47 -12.17 22.08
CA LEU A 15 -1.85 -11.61 20.79
C LEU A 15 -3.20 -12.19 20.40
N HIS A 16 -4.23 -11.33 20.32
CA HIS A 16 -5.52 -11.70 19.78
C HIS A 16 -5.32 -12.05 18.30
N PHE A 17 -4.89 -13.29 18.02
CA PHE A 17 -5.37 -13.99 16.85
C PHE A 17 -6.88 -14.09 17.05
N GLY A 18 -7.63 -13.18 16.43
CA GLY A 18 -9.08 -13.32 16.36
C GLY A 18 -9.39 -14.73 15.90
N THR A 19 -10.02 -15.51 16.77
CA THR A 19 -10.26 -16.94 16.59
C THR A 19 -11.12 -17.11 15.35
N MET A 20 -10.49 -17.36 14.22
CA MET A 20 -11.17 -17.75 13.00
C MET A 20 -11.90 -19.05 13.32
N SER A 21 -13.23 -19.05 13.28
CA SER A 21 -13.98 -20.26 13.63
C SER A 21 -13.56 -21.40 12.69
N SER A 22 -13.51 -22.63 13.21
CA SER A 22 -13.13 -23.82 12.44
C SER A 22 -13.93 -23.94 11.14
N ALA A 23 -15.19 -23.51 11.14
CA ALA A 23 -16.04 -23.44 9.95
C ALA A 23 -15.49 -22.50 8.86
N VAL A 24 -14.98 -21.32 9.23
CA VAL A 24 -14.37 -20.39 8.26
C VAL A 24 -13.06 -20.99 7.73
N PHE A 25 -12.30 -21.71 8.56
CA PHE A 25 -11.06 -22.39 8.14
C PHE A 25 -11.35 -23.49 7.13
N GLU A 26 -12.25 -24.41 7.46
CA GLU A 26 -12.62 -25.52 6.59
C GLU A 26 -13.18 -25.04 5.25
N ILE A 27 -14.03 -24.02 5.24
CA ILE A 27 -14.58 -23.45 4.00
C ILE A 27 -13.46 -22.86 3.13
N ARG A 28 -12.46 -22.21 3.73
CA ARG A 28 -11.33 -21.64 2.99
C ARG A 28 -10.38 -22.72 2.48
N TRP A 29 -10.03 -23.70 3.32
CA TRP A 29 -9.16 -24.80 2.95
C TRP A 29 -9.72 -25.59 1.76
N ASN A 30 -11.00 -25.96 1.82
CA ASN A 30 -11.67 -26.62 0.70
C ASN A 30 -11.69 -25.78 -0.58
N ARG A 31 -11.73 -24.45 -0.48
CA ARG A 31 -11.65 -23.56 -1.65
C ARG A 31 -10.25 -23.52 -2.25
N ILE A 32 -9.21 -23.51 -1.42
CA ILE A 32 -7.82 -23.59 -1.85
C ILE A 32 -7.58 -24.91 -2.58
N LEU A 33 -8.06 -26.04 -2.04
CA LEU A 33 -7.94 -27.34 -2.69
C LEU A 33 -8.59 -27.36 -4.08
N ARG A 34 -9.83 -26.86 -4.20
CA ARG A 34 -10.51 -26.76 -5.51
C ARG A 34 -9.81 -25.81 -6.48
N ALA A 35 -9.23 -24.72 -5.98
CA ALA A 35 -8.44 -23.80 -6.82
C ALA A 35 -7.18 -24.49 -7.35
N ARG A 36 -6.51 -25.29 -6.52
CA ARG A 36 -5.35 -26.10 -6.93
C ARG A 36 -5.72 -27.13 -7.99
N GLU A 37 -6.87 -27.78 -7.87
CA GLU A 37 -7.42 -28.66 -8.92
C GLU A 37 -7.63 -27.93 -10.26
N GLN A 38 -7.91 -26.62 -10.22
CA GLN A 38 -8.05 -25.74 -11.39
C GLN A 38 -6.72 -25.13 -11.86
N GLY A 39 -5.59 -25.57 -11.31
CA GLY A 39 -4.26 -25.05 -11.65
C GLY A 39 -3.99 -23.62 -11.13
N GLN A 40 -4.72 -23.18 -10.12
CA GLN A 40 -4.50 -21.92 -9.41
C GLN A 40 -3.75 -22.20 -8.10
N GLU A 41 -2.92 -21.25 -7.68
CA GLU A 41 -2.11 -21.39 -6.47
C GLU A 41 -2.40 -20.24 -5.51
N GLU A 42 -2.40 -20.49 -4.19
CA GLU A 42 -2.55 -19.38 -3.24
C GLU A 42 -1.31 -18.46 -3.31
N LEU A 43 -1.51 -17.15 -3.23
CA LEU A 43 -0.42 -16.18 -3.33
C LEU A 43 0.69 -16.44 -2.32
N THR A 44 0.37 -16.80 -1.07
CA THR A 44 1.38 -17.08 -0.04
C THR A 44 2.23 -18.30 -0.42
N ASP A 45 1.57 -19.36 -0.90
CA ASP A 45 2.24 -20.60 -1.32
C ASP A 45 3.17 -20.32 -2.51
N PHE A 46 2.67 -19.57 -3.49
CA PHE A 46 3.40 -19.20 -4.70
C PHE A 46 4.65 -18.35 -4.41
N LEU A 47 4.54 -17.39 -3.47
CA LEU A 47 5.68 -16.56 -3.05
C LEU A 47 6.66 -17.31 -2.14
N GLY A 48 6.20 -18.40 -1.51
CA GLY A 48 6.99 -19.24 -0.63
C GLY A 48 7.13 -18.70 0.81
N PRO A 49 7.98 -19.34 1.64
CA PRO A 49 8.05 -19.11 3.09
C PRO A 49 8.56 -17.73 3.51
N ARG A 50 9.09 -16.94 2.57
CA ARG A 50 9.51 -15.53 2.78
C ARG A 50 8.63 -14.57 1.98
N ALA A 51 7.34 -14.89 1.85
CA ALA A 51 6.38 -14.12 1.07
C ALA A 51 6.43 -12.63 1.41
N ASP A 52 7.11 -11.87 0.57
CA ASP A 52 7.17 -10.42 0.65
C ASP A 52 6.17 -9.82 -0.32
N LEU A 53 5.21 -9.05 0.21
CA LEU A 53 4.24 -8.33 -0.60
C LEU A 53 4.83 -7.04 -1.20
N GLY A 54 6.01 -6.60 -0.74
CA GLY A 54 6.68 -5.38 -1.18
C GLY A 54 6.78 -5.24 -2.69
N PRO A 55 7.33 -6.22 -3.43
CA PRO A 55 7.41 -6.16 -4.89
C PRO A 55 6.04 -6.04 -5.55
N LEU A 56 5.02 -6.76 -5.06
CA LEU A 56 3.66 -6.69 -5.58
C LEU A 56 3.04 -5.30 -5.38
N VAL A 57 3.31 -4.67 -4.23
CA VAL A 57 2.83 -3.31 -3.95
C VAL A 57 3.59 -2.29 -4.78
N ARG A 58 4.93 -2.33 -4.79
CA ARG A 58 5.78 -1.39 -5.55
C ARG A 58 5.52 -1.38 -7.06
N LEU A 59 5.13 -2.53 -7.60
CA LEU A 59 4.73 -2.65 -9.00
C LEU A 59 3.27 -2.26 -9.28
N GLY A 60 2.54 -1.82 -8.24
CA GLY A 60 1.13 -1.44 -8.31
C GLY A 60 0.21 -2.61 -8.61
N LEU A 61 0.60 -3.84 -8.24
CA LEU A 61 -0.23 -5.04 -8.42
C LEU A 61 -1.15 -5.27 -7.21
N LEU A 62 -0.71 -4.85 -6.03
CA LEU A 62 -1.52 -4.82 -4.82
C LEU A 62 -1.64 -3.40 -4.29
N ARG A 63 -2.79 -3.08 -3.70
CA ARG A 63 -3.02 -1.87 -2.90
C ARG A 63 -3.70 -2.22 -1.59
N ARG A 64 -3.65 -1.32 -0.61
CA ARG A 64 -4.44 -1.47 0.61
C ARG A 64 -5.92 -1.18 0.34
N ARG A 65 -6.80 -1.89 1.04
CA ARG A 65 -8.25 -1.61 1.05
C ARG A 65 -8.55 -0.26 1.68
N GLU A 66 -9.68 0.31 1.30
CA GLU A 66 -10.17 1.57 1.88
C GLU A 66 -10.58 1.41 3.34
N ARG A 67 -11.04 0.22 3.75
CA ARG A 67 -11.51 -0.05 5.11
C ARG A 67 -10.68 -1.15 5.75
N ASN A 68 -10.40 -1.00 7.04
CA ASN A 68 -9.81 -2.05 7.88
C ASN A 68 -10.95 -2.82 8.54
N ASP A 69 -11.16 -4.06 8.10
CA ASP A 69 -12.13 -4.99 8.68
C ASP A 69 -11.47 -5.75 9.85
N GLU A 70 -12.29 -6.33 10.74
CA GLU A 70 -11.80 -7.08 11.92
C GLU A 70 -10.90 -8.27 11.56
N PHE A 71 -11.07 -8.85 10.36
CA PHE A 71 -10.24 -9.92 9.85
C PHE A 71 -9.82 -9.63 8.41
N GLN A 72 -8.51 -9.51 8.17
CA GLN A 72 -7.94 -9.28 6.85
C GLN A 72 -6.71 -10.18 6.63
N ARG A 73 -6.73 -11.00 5.57
CA ARG A 73 -5.48 -11.66 5.12
C ARG A 73 -4.64 -10.67 4.33
N TYR A 74 -3.36 -11.02 4.16
CA TYR A 74 -2.41 -10.22 3.41
C TYR A 74 -2.39 -8.77 3.91
N HIS A 75 -2.54 -8.52 5.22
CA HIS A 75 -2.59 -7.17 5.82
C HIS A 75 -3.59 -6.20 5.17
N GLY A 76 -4.70 -6.70 4.61
CA GLY A 76 -5.71 -5.88 3.94
C GLY A 76 -5.33 -5.45 2.52
N TYR A 77 -4.31 -6.07 1.91
CA TYR A 77 -3.97 -5.86 0.52
C TYR A 77 -4.91 -6.60 -0.42
N VAL A 78 -5.24 -5.95 -1.54
CA VAL A 78 -6.07 -6.49 -2.61
C VAL A 78 -5.46 -6.18 -3.98
N PRO A 79 -5.73 -7.01 -4.99
CA PRO A 79 -5.31 -6.72 -6.35
C PRO A 79 -5.86 -5.40 -6.87
N THR A 80 -5.00 -4.62 -7.50
CA THR A 80 -5.38 -3.49 -8.34
C THR A 80 -5.96 -4.01 -9.67
N PRO A 81 -6.50 -3.13 -10.55
CA PRO A 81 -6.85 -3.53 -11.92
C PRO A 81 -5.67 -4.18 -12.66
N LYS A 82 -4.46 -3.62 -12.51
CA LYS A 82 -3.22 -4.18 -13.06
C LYS A 82 -2.86 -5.54 -12.44
N GLY A 83 -3.01 -5.67 -11.12
CA GLY A 83 -2.78 -6.94 -10.42
C GLY A 83 -3.76 -8.04 -10.83
N SER A 84 -4.98 -7.66 -11.19
CA SER A 84 -6.05 -8.59 -11.59
C SER A 84 -5.74 -9.34 -12.89
N GLU A 85 -4.74 -8.94 -13.66
CA GLU A 85 -4.20 -9.69 -14.81
C GLU A 85 -3.52 -11.00 -14.38
N PHE A 86 -2.89 -10.99 -13.19
CA PHE A 86 -2.13 -12.11 -12.63
C PHE A 86 -2.85 -12.80 -11.49
N LEU A 87 -3.68 -12.05 -10.77
CA LEU A 87 -4.27 -12.45 -9.50
C LEU A 87 -5.79 -12.55 -9.61
N LEU A 88 -6.36 -13.48 -8.85
CA LEU A 88 -7.77 -13.65 -8.61
C LEU A 88 -8.03 -13.39 -7.13
N HIS A 89 -8.86 -12.40 -6.83
CA HIS A 89 -9.29 -12.10 -5.47
C HIS A 89 -10.67 -12.72 -5.23
N ILE A 90 -10.82 -13.46 -4.13
CA ILE A 90 -12.11 -13.98 -3.64
C ILE A 90 -12.42 -13.24 -2.33
N PRO A 91 -13.17 -12.12 -2.39
CA PRO A 91 -13.36 -11.23 -1.24
C PRO A 91 -13.98 -11.94 -0.04
N GLU A 92 -15.00 -12.78 -0.26
CA GLU A 92 -15.76 -13.45 0.81
C GLU A 92 -14.91 -14.45 1.61
N LYS A 93 -13.73 -14.78 1.09
CA LYS A 93 -12.79 -15.73 1.68
C LYS A 93 -11.47 -15.11 2.06
N GLU A 94 -11.26 -13.82 1.79
CA GLU A 94 -9.98 -13.14 2.00
C GLU A 94 -8.83 -13.90 1.31
N LEU A 95 -9.06 -14.41 0.10
CA LEU A 95 -8.06 -15.20 -0.64
C LEU A 95 -7.59 -14.46 -1.88
N ILE A 96 -6.27 -14.46 -2.08
CA ILE A 96 -5.65 -14.05 -3.34
C ILE A 96 -4.99 -15.29 -3.93
N LEU A 97 -5.38 -15.62 -5.15
CA LEU A 97 -4.87 -16.74 -5.91
C LEU A 97 -4.11 -16.21 -7.12
N VAL A 98 -3.03 -16.87 -7.49
CA VAL A 98 -2.37 -16.66 -8.79
C VAL A 98 -3.23 -17.36 -9.85
N ARG A 99 -3.60 -16.61 -10.89
CA ARG A 99 -4.40 -17.15 -12.00
C ARG A 99 -3.65 -18.27 -12.69
N GLN A 100 -4.42 -19.23 -13.21
CA GLN A 100 -3.90 -20.35 -13.98
C GLN A 100 -3.00 -19.86 -15.12
N ASN A 101 -1.83 -20.50 -15.27
CA ASN A 101 -0.81 -20.18 -16.27
C ASN A 101 -0.23 -18.75 -16.20
N ARG A 102 -0.47 -17.98 -15.12
CA ARG A 102 0.08 -16.64 -14.93
C ARG A 102 1.28 -16.58 -14.00
N GLY A 103 1.65 -17.67 -13.33
CA GLY A 103 2.78 -17.72 -12.39
C GLY A 103 4.11 -17.25 -12.99
N ALA A 104 4.53 -17.81 -14.13
CA ALA A 104 5.79 -17.39 -14.78
C ALA A 104 5.77 -15.91 -15.22
N ALA A 105 4.63 -15.43 -15.70
CA ALA A 105 4.44 -14.03 -16.09
C ALA A 105 4.49 -13.11 -14.87
N LEU A 106 3.88 -13.52 -13.75
CA LEU A 106 3.95 -12.82 -12.48
C LEU A 106 5.39 -12.73 -11.98
N MET A 107 6.14 -13.84 -11.94
CA MET A 107 7.56 -13.80 -11.54
C MET A 107 8.39 -12.88 -12.43
N THR A 108 8.12 -12.87 -13.74
CA THR A 108 8.81 -11.97 -14.68
C THR A 108 8.45 -10.51 -14.40
N ALA A 109 7.21 -10.22 -14.03
CA ALA A 109 6.81 -8.88 -13.60
C ALA A 109 7.49 -8.48 -12.29
N LEU A 110 7.54 -9.38 -11.29
CA LEU A 110 8.16 -9.13 -9.98
C LEU A 110 9.66 -8.80 -10.07
N ARG A 111 10.38 -9.39 -11.04
CA ARG A 111 11.79 -9.05 -11.32
C ARG A 111 12.01 -7.61 -11.76
N LYS A 112 10.96 -6.88 -12.15
CA LYS A 112 11.02 -5.47 -12.53
C LYS A 112 10.84 -4.51 -11.35
N ASP A 113 10.83 -5.03 -10.11
CA ASP A 113 10.76 -4.20 -8.92
C ASP A 113 11.86 -3.12 -8.96
N PRO A 114 11.51 -1.82 -8.91
CA PRO A 114 12.49 -0.74 -8.98
C PRO A 114 13.41 -0.66 -7.75
N VAL A 115 13.04 -1.31 -6.63
CA VAL A 115 13.82 -1.28 -5.38
C VAL A 115 13.71 -2.64 -4.65
N PRO A 116 14.30 -3.72 -5.18
CA PRO A 116 14.11 -5.07 -4.65
C PRO A 116 14.68 -5.27 -3.23
N GLU A 117 15.66 -4.47 -2.83
CA GLU A 117 16.28 -4.52 -1.50
C GLU A 117 15.57 -3.61 -0.48
N ALA A 118 14.57 -2.83 -0.90
CA ALA A 118 13.87 -1.94 0.01
C ALA A 118 13.02 -2.72 1.00
N VAL A 119 13.22 -2.39 2.29
CA VAL A 119 12.38 -2.89 3.38
C VAL A 119 10.93 -2.50 3.10
N PHE A 120 10.06 -3.51 3.11
CA PHE A 120 8.63 -3.31 3.01
C PHE A 120 7.98 -3.52 4.36
N LYS A 121 7.15 -2.56 4.78
CA LYS A 121 6.35 -2.65 5.98
C LYS A 121 4.88 -2.45 5.67
N PRO A 122 4.01 -3.43 5.94
CA PRO A 122 2.56 -3.28 5.75
C PRO A 122 1.94 -2.10 6.51
N THR A 123 2.59 -1.61 7.57
CA THR A 123 2.16 -0.44 8.35
C THR A 123 2.47 0.90 7.66
N PHE A 124 3.44 0.93 6.73
CA PHE A 124 3.81 2.08 5.89
C PHE A 124 3.27 1.92 4.48
N ALA A 125 1.97 1.65 4.42
CA ALA A 125 1.29 1.43 3.18
C ALA A 125 -0.09 2.06 3.15
N GLU A 126 -0.15 3.04 2.28
CA GLU A 126 -1.29 3.81 1.86
C GLU A 126 -1.77 3.31 0.48
N PRO A 127 -2.99 3.67 0.05
CA PRO A 127 -3.93 4.59 0.71
C PRO A 127 -4.77 3.99 1.84
N THR A 128 -5.04 4.82 2.84
CA THR A 128 -5.95 4.59 3.99
C THR A 128 -7.35 5.13 3.71
N HIS A 129 -8.30 4.72 4.57
CA HIS A 129 -9.66 5.24 4.59
C HIS A 129 -9.73 6.77 4.51
N ASP A 130 -8.94 7.44 5.34
CA ASP A 130 -8.93 8.90 5.47
C ASP A 130 -8.56 9.60 4.16
N GLN A 131 -7.69 9.00 3.34
CA GLN A 131 -7.37 9.55 2.02
C GLN A 131 -8.54 9.43 1.05
N PHE A 132 -9.24 8.30 1.04
CA PHE A 132 -10.43 8.16 0.21
C PHE A 132 -11.56 9.09 0.65
N GLU A 133 -11.78 9.26 1.96
CA GLU A 133 -12.75 10.22 2.49
C GLU A 133 -12.37 11.67 2.14
N MET A 134 -11.10 12.04 2.26
CA MET A 134 -10.61 13.35 1.83
C MET A 134 -10.94 13.60 0.36
N VAL A 135 -10.72 12.62 -0.52
CA VAL A 135 -11.02 12.75 -1.94
C VAL A 135 -12.51 12.85 -2.21
N ARG A 136 -13.35 12.11 -1.47
CA ARG A 136 -14.82 12.25 -1.55
C ARG A 136 -15.26 13.66 -1.16
N GLN A 137 -14.76 14.18 -0.04
CA GLN A 137 -15.03 15.55 0.41
C GLN A 137 -14.56 16.60 -0.61
N MET A 138 -13.36 16.43 -1.18
CA MET A 138 -12.86 17.31 -2.25
C MET A 138 -13.81 17.34 -3.44
N ARG A 139 -14.34 16.19 -3.83
CA ARG A 139 -15.27 16.06 -4.96
C ARG A 139 -16.63 16.68 -4.66
N GLU A 140 -17.14 16.51 -3.44
CA GLU A 140 -18.40 17.14 -2.99
C GLU A 140 -18.28 18.67 -2.93
N GLN A 141 -17.17 19.17 -2.37
CA GLN A 141 -16.90 20.60 -2.24
C GLN A 141 -16.57 21.28 -3.56
N ALA A 142 -16.18 20.53 -4.60
CA ALA A 142 -15.89 21.07 -5.93
C ALA A 142 -17.13 21.71 -6.59
N GLY A 143 -18.34 21.25 -6.23
CA GLY A 143 -19.59 21.79 -6.77
C GLY A 143 -19.64 21.70 -8.30
N ARG A 144 -19.70 22.86 -8.98
CA ARG A 144 -19.73 22.97 -10.46
C ARG A 144 -18.35 23.24 -11.09
N ASP A 145 -17.28 23.35 -10.30
CA ASP A 145 -15.94 23.55 -10.83
C ASP A 145 -15.42 22.24 -11.45
N VAL A 146 -15.52 22.16 -12.79
CA VAL A 146 -15.13 20.98 -13.59
C VAL A 146 -13.70 20.55 -13.30
N TRP A 147 -12.78 21.51 -13.15
CA TRP A 147 -11.38 21.19 -12.93
C TRP A 147 -11.16 20.56 -11.54
N ARG A 148 -11.81 21.09 -10.50
CA ARG A 148 -11.72 20.51 -9.14
C ARG A 148 -12.34 19.12 -9.08
N VAL A 149 -13.45 18.89 -9.79
CA VAL A 149 -14.07 17.56 -9.92
C VAL A 149 -13.09 16.59 -10.59
N GLN A 150 -12.53 16.97 -11.74
CA GLN A 150 -11.58 16.13 -12.49
C GLN A 150 -10.31 15.85 -11.68
N ARG A 151 -9.79 16.84 -10.96
CA ARG A 151 -8.63 16.65 -10.06
C ARG A 151 -8.93 15.65 -8.94
N ALA A 152 -10.11 15.73 -8.32
CA ALA A 152 -10.52 14.78 -7.27
C ALA A 152 -10.72 13.37 -7.84
N ASP A 153 -11.38 13.24 -9.00
CA ASP A 153 -11.55 11.96 -9.67
C ASP A 153 -10.20 11.35 -10.08
N HIS A 154 -9.26 12.14 -10.63
CA HIS A 154 -7.93 11.65 -10.96
C HIS A 154 -7.13 11.22 -9.73
N LEU A 155 -7.22 11.97 -8.63
CA LEU A 155 -6.60 11.56 -7.37
C LEU A 155 -7.18 10.23 -6.89
N ARG A 156 -8.51 10.07 -6.92
CA ARG A 156 -9.17 8.80 -6.55
C ARG A 156 -8.63 7.64 -7.38
N ASP A 157 -8.53 7.80 -8.69
CA ASP A 157 -8.06 6.75 -9.59
C ASP A 157 -6.60 6.36 -9.27
N ARG A 158 -5.75 7.33 -8.91
CA ARG A 158 -4.38 7.08 -8.44
C ARG A 158 -4.33 6.36 -7.09
N LEU A 159 -5.20 6.70 -6.14
CA LEU A 159 -5.33 5.94 -4.90
C LEU A 159 -5.74 4.48 -5.19
N MET A 160 -6.62 4.25 -6.17
CA MET A 160 -7.01 2.90 -6.61
C MET A 160 -5.87 2.10 -7.28
N GLU A 161 -4.80 2.76 -7.68
CA GLU A 161 -3.54 2.15 -8.15
C GLU A 161 -2.52 1.95 -7.02
N GLY A 162 -2.81 2.41 -5.80
CA GLY A 162 -1.95 2.31 -4.62
C GLY A 162 -1.03 3.51 -4.40
N PHE A 163 -1.20 4.61 -5.16
CA PHE A 163 -0.46 5.85 -4.89
C PHE A 163 -0.97 6.52 -3.61
N MET A 164 -0.14 7.39 -3.06
CA MET A 164 -0.47 8.25 -1.93
C MET A 164 -0.33 9.72 -2.33
N ASP A 165 -1.24 10.58 -1.87
CA ASP A 165 -1.03 12.03 -2.00
C ASP A 165 0.18 12.46 -1.16
N PHE A 166 1.10 13.22 -1.74
CA PHE A 166 2.27 13.74 -1.02
C PHE A 166 1.87 14.61 0.18
N ARG A 167 0.72 15.28 0.14
CA ARG A 167 0.21 16.05 1.30
C ARG A 167 -0.05 15.13 2.51
N THR A 168 -0.56 13.93 2.27
CA THR A 168 -0.75 12.91 3.30
C THR A 168 0.59 12.44 3.84
N PHE A 169 1.56 12.19 2.95
CA PHE A 169 2.93 11.85 3.33
C PHE A 169 3.55 12.90 4.25
N THR A 170 3.44 14.19 3.89
CA THR A 170 3.93 15.31 4.71
C THR A 170 3.24 15.38 6.05
N LYS A 171 1.91 15.21 6.11
CA LYS A 171 1.17 15.22 7.37
C LYS A 171 1.65 14.12 8.33
N ARG A 172 1.99 12.95 7.80
CA ARG A 172 2.38 11.78 8.58
C ARG A 172 3.85 11.81 9.02
N THR A 173 4.74 12.27 8.15
CA THR A 173 6.20 12.17 8.35
C THR A 173 6.86 13.49 8.72
N GLY A 174 6.18 14.63 8.52
CA GLY A 174 6.77 15.96 8.62
C GLY A 174 7.65 16.34 7.43
N ILE A 175 7.87 15.43 6.47
CA ILE A 175 8.71 15.67 5.28
C ILE A 175 7.92 16.45 4.22
N GLY A 176 8.27 17.72 4.03
CA GLY A 176 7.69 18.60 3.02
C GLY A 176 8.56 18.78 1.77
N GLU A 177 8.11 19.63 0.84
CA GLU A 177 8.80 19.91 -0.43
C GLU A 177 10.23 20.41 -0.24
N GLY A 178 10.49 21.22 0.80
CA GLY A 178 11.83 21.70 1.11
C GLY A 178 12.83 20.57 1.39
N ALA A 179 12.39 19.45 1.97
CA ALA A 179 13.23 18.28 2.13
C ALA A 179 13.52 17.61 0.78
N LEU A 180 12.51 17.48 -0.09
CA LEU A 180 12.72 16.93 -1.44
C LEU A 180 13.77 17.72 -2.23
N LEU A 181 13.77 19.05 -2.10
CA LEU A 181 14.76 19.93 -2.72
C LEU A 181 16.15 19.72 -2.10
N ARG A 182 16.27 19.74 -0.76
CA ARG A 182 17.54 19.53 -0.05
C ARG A 182 18.19 18.18 -0.38
N HIS A 183 17.39 17.14 -0.55
CA HIS A 183 17.86 15.79 -0.88
C HIS A 183 17.97 15.52 -2.38
N MET A 184 17.81 16.56 -3.23
CA MET A 184 17.94 16.47 -4.69
C MET A 184 16.96 15.46 -5.33
N LEU A 185 15.81 15.22 -4.69
CA LEU A 185 14.73 14.38 -5.21
C LEU A 185 13.82 15.19 -6.14
N CYS A 186 13.71 16.49 -5.90
CA CYS A 186 13.01 17.41 -6.80
C CYS A 186 13.90 18.59 -7.16
N THR A 187 13.58 19.25 -8.26
CA THR A 187 14.15 20.53 -8.67
C THR A 187 13.04 21.53 -8.93
N PRO A 188 13.26 22.84 -8.73
CA PRO A 188 12.30 23.86 -9.10
C PRO A 188 12.06 23.86 -10.62
N ARG A 189 10.80 23.99 -11.05
CA ARG A 189 10.49 24.23 -12.46
C ARG A 189 10.70 25.72 -12.77
N ALA A 190 11.63 26.01 -13.67
CA ALA A 190 11.89 27.37 -14.14
C ALA A 190 10.70 27.92 -14.98
N GLU A 191 10.10 27.06 -15.80
CA GLU A 191 8.90 27.37 -16.58
C GLU A 191 7.77 26.41 -16.21
N LYS A 192 6.60 26.97 -15.92
CA LYS A 192 5.39 26.19 -15.66
C LYS A 192 4.66 25.92 -16.97
N SER A 193 4.30 24.67 -17.22
CA SER A 193 3.50 24.28 -18.40
C SER A 193 2.10 24.89 -18.42
N HIS A 194 1.57 25.28 -17.26
CA HIS A 194 0.34 26.05 -17.09
C HIS A 194 0.38 26.78 -15.74
N GLU A 195 -0.46 27.81 -15.54
CA GLU A 195 -0.51 28.63 -14.30
C GLU A 195 -0.58 27.78 -13.02
N ARG A 196 -1.32 26.69 -13.17
CA ARG A 196 -1.63 25.69 -12.16
C ARG A 196 -0.52 24.67 -11.89
N ALA A 197 0.44 24.49 -12.79
CA ALA A 197 1.42 23.41 -12.70
C ALA A 197 2.25 23.48 -11.40
N LEU A 198 2.63 22.30 -10.89
CA LEU A 198 3.52 22.19 -9.74
C LEU A 198 4.79 23.01 -9.98
N GLY A 199 5.23 23.74 -8.96
CA GLY A 199 6.47 24.51 -9.01
C GLY A 199 7.74 23.65 -8.95
N LEU A 200 7.59 22.33 -8.91
CA LEU A 200 8.69 21.37 -8.79
C LEU A 200 8.52 20.23 -9.79
N ALA A 201 9.65 19.63 -10.16
CA ALA A 201 9.73 18.42 -10.96
C ALA A 201 10.62 17.38 -10.24
N PRO A 202 10.23 16.10 -10.22
CA PRO A 202 11.11 15.04 -9.77
C PRO A 202 12.41 15.01 -10.60
N THR A 203 13.54 14.81 -9.94
CA THR A 203 14.79 14.44 -10.63
C THR A 203 14.73 12.97 -11.02
N PRO A 204 15.65 12.44 -11.86
CA PRO A 204 15.72 11.00 -12.15
C PRO A 204 15.80 10.13 -10.88
N SER A 205 16.40 10.65 -9.80
CA SER A 205 16.42 9.99 -8.49
C SER A 205 15.05 10.05 -7.80
N GLY A 206 14.40 11.22 -7.82
CA GLY A 206 13.06 11.41 -7.27
C GLY A 206 11.97 10.62 -7.98
N GLU A 207 12.09 10.43 -9.30
CA GLU A 207 11.15 9.63 -10.10
C GLU A 207 11.05 8.18 -9.62
N ARG A 208 12.02 7.67 -8.87
CA ARG A 208 11.92 6.34 -8.25
C ARG A 208 10.82 6.27 -7.18
N PHE A 209 10.60 7.38 -6.47
CA PHE A 209 9.68 7.45 -5.33
C PHE A 209 8.41 8.23 -5.66
N LEU A 210 8.50 9.17 -6.59
CA LEU A 210 7.48 10.18 -6.84
C LEU A 210 6.92 10.06 -8.26
N ALA A 211 5.67 10.46 -8.42
CA ALA A 211 5.02 10.68 -9.70
C ALA A 211 4.31 12.04 -9.69
N VAL A 212 4.37 12.74 -10.81
CA VAL A 212 3.58 13.95 -11.04
C VAL A 212 2.44 13.60 -11.97
N ALA A 213 1.21 13.96 -11.60
CA ALA A 213 0.06 13.88 -12.48
C ALA A 213 -0.36 15.29 -12.91
N ASP A 214 0.27 15.78 -13.97
CA ASP A 214 -0.15 16.97 -14.70
C ASP A 214 -1.37 16.61 -15.60
N PRO A 215 -2.31 17.55 -15.85
CA PRO A 215 -2.36 18.95 -15.40
C PRO A 215 -3.03 19.15 -14.02
N TRP A 216 -3.17 18.08 -13.22
CA TRP A 216 -3.98 18.07 -11.99
C TRP A 216 -3.25 18.53 -10.74
N GLU A 217 -1.99 18.94 -10.86
CA GLU A 217 -1.16 19.42 -9.74
C GLU A 217 -1.06 18.41 -8.60
N LEU A 218 -0.92 17.14 -8.93
CA LEU A 218 -0.76 16.08 -7.94
C LEU A 218 0.69 15.62 -7.92
N LEU A 219 1.34 15.84 -6.79
CA LEU A 219 2.56 15.13 -6.43
C LEU A 219 2.15 13.90 -5.64
N LEU A 220 2.54 12.73 -6.13
CA LEU A 220 2.14 11.44 -5.58
C LEU A 220 3.37 10.66 -5.16
N VAL A 221 3.28 9.97 -4.03
CA VAL A 221 4.24 8.93 -3.66
C VAL A 221 3.80 7.63 -4.34
N LYS A 222 4.74 6.98 -5.02
CA LYS A 222 4.52 5.72 -5.71
C LYS A 222 4.14 4.60 -4.72
N PRO A 223 3.35 3.60 -5.14
CA PRO A 223 2.99 2.47 -4.31
C PRO A 223 4.21 1.85 -3.62
N GLY A 224 4.12 1.58 -2.32
CA GLY A 224 5.20 0.92 -1.55
C GLY A 224 6.50 1.72 -1.42
N MET A 225 6.53 3.00 -1.83
CA MET A 225 7.70 3.88 -1.74
C MET A 225 7.67 4.83 -0.56
N GLU A 226 6.63 4.79 0.28
CA GLU A 226 6.51 5.64 1.47
C GLU A 226 7.72 5.53 2.40
N LEU A 227 8.01 4.33 2.89
CA LEU A 227 9.12 4.10 3.81
C LEU A 227 10.48 4.36 3.15
N PRO A 228 10.77 3.89 1.93
CA PRO A 228 12.00 4.24 1.22
C PRO A 228 12.20 5.75 1.01
N LEU A 229 11.11 6.48 0.69
CA LEU A 229 11.17 7.94 0.56
C LEU A 229 11.45 8.59 1.91
N PHE A 230 10.81 8.12 2.98
CA PHE A 230 11.02 8.63 4.32
C PHE A 230 12.46 8.38 4.78
N GLU A 231 12.98 7.17 4.63
CA GLU A 231 14.36 6.83 4.93
C GLU A 231 15.36 7.69 4.15
N ARG A 232 15.05 8.00 2.89
CA ARG A 232 15.91 8.88 2.08
C ARG A 232 15.95 10.31 2.61
N CYS A 233 14.85 10.81 3.17
CA CYS A 233 14.74 12.19 3.65
C CYS A 233 15.13 12.34 5.13
N ASP A 234 14.87 11.33 5.95
CA ASP A 234 15.22 11.28 7.37
C ASP A 234 15.49 9.83 7.81
N PRO A 235 16.73 9.35 7.63
CA PRO A 235 17.10 7.97 7.98
C PRO A 235 16.94 7.67 9.47
N MET A 236 17.17 8.65 10.35
CA MET A 236 17.14 8.44 11.80
C MET A 236 15.71 8.22 12.29
N ALA A 237 14.76 9.04 11.83
CA ALA A 237 13.35 8.85 12.16
C ALA A 237 12.79 7.57 11.50
N ALA A 238 13.18 7.26 10.26
CA ALA A 238 12.72 6.06 9.57
C ALA A 238 13.22 4.76 10.24
N ALA A 239 14.46 4.74 10.75
CA ALA A 239 15.03 3.56 11.40
C ALA A 239 14.21 3.07 12.60
N TYR A 240 13.61 4.00 13.37
CA TYR A 240 12.68 3.65 14.46
C TYR A 240 11.49 2.84 13.95
N HIS A 241 10.91 3.29 12.84
CA HIS A 241 9.79 2.60 12.21
C HIS A 241 10.21 1.30 11.52
N CYS A 242 11.45 1.19 11.03
CA CYS A 242 12.03 -0.06 10.54
C CYS A 242 12.28 -1.10 11.65
N ALA A 243 12.41 -0.68 12.91
CA ALA A 243 12.64 -1.58 14.05
C ALA A 243 11.38 -2.09 14.75
N LEU A 244 10.23 -1.43 14.58
CA LEU A 244 8.96 -1.88 15.19
C LEU A 244 8.29 -3.01 14.38
N PRO A 245 7.86 -4.12 15.00
CA PRO A 245 7.25 -5.24 14.30
C PRO A 245 5.95 -4.89 13.57
#